data_AF-A0A7W0YM64-F1
#
_entry.id   AF-A0A7W0YM64-F1
#
_cell.length_a   1.000
_cell.length_b   1.000
_cell.length_c   1.000
_cell.angle_alpha   90.00
_cell.angle_beta   90.00
_cell.angle_gamma   90.00
#
_symmetry.space_group_name_H-M   'P 1'
#
loop_
_entity.id
_entity.type
_entity.pdbx_description
1 polymer ?
#
loop_
_entity_poly.entity_id
_entity_poly.type
_entity_poly.pdbx_seq_one_letter_code
_entity_poly.pdbx_strand_id
1 'polypeptide(L)'
;MAILAMDQYAHLLAERIEGAVLVEEPGGLAAVHAAGRAAVLAPSRWLRAADPLPHSWDATSDSVAAFVAGALDASRLVLVKPAEVGEEGVDRCFAMVAPAGLEVSVMGWARFAASASTRASLRSASRPTAAPFAPPSAGG
;
A
#
# COMPACT_ATOMS: atom_id res chain seq x y z
N MET A 1 21.74 0.43 4.72
CA MET A 1 21.12 1.69 5.20
C MET A 1 19.86 2.08 4.43
N ALA A 2 19.77 1.87 3.12
CA ALA A 2 18.60 2.27 2.31
C ALA A 2 17.25 1.79 2.88
N ILE A 3 17.16 0.52 3.29
CA ILE A 3 15.91 -0.04 3.84
C ILE A 3 15.53 0.61 5.20
N LEU A 4 16.50 0.92 6.06
CA LEU A 4 16.23 1.63 7.33
C LEU A 4 15.70 3.06 7.09
N ALA A 5 16.12 3.72 6.00
CA ALA A 5 15.55 5.01 5.62
C ALA A 5 14.08 4.88 5.18
N MET A 6 13.68 3.73 4.63
CA MET A 6 12.27 3.46 4.30
C MET A 6 11.41 3.37 5.56
N ASP A 7 11.91 2.78 6.66
CA ASP A 7 11.20 2.78 7.95
C ASP A 7 10.99 4.21 8.46
N GLN A 8 12.02 5.06 8.39
CA GLN A 8 11.90 6.46 8.79
C GLN A 8 10.83 7.20 7.99
N TYR A 9 10.75 6.94 6.68
CA TYR A 9 9.70 7.51 5.84
C TYR A 9 8.32 6.92 6.13
N ALA A 10 8.24 5.64 6.48
CA ALA A 10 7.01 4.98 6.92
C ALA A 10 6.44 5.65 8.18
N HIS A 11 7.27 5.98 9.17
CA HIS A 11 6.85 6.75 10.34
C HIS A 11 6.25 8.10 9.95
N LEU A 12 6.93 8.87 9.08
CA LEU A 12 6.43 10.16 8.60
C LEU A 12 5.08 10.02 7.88
N LEU A 13 4.93 9.01 7.01
CA LEU A 13 3.69 8.77 6.27
C LEU A 13 2.54 8.38 7.21
N ALA A 14 2.79 7.53 8.20
CA ALA A 14 1.76 7.12 9.17
C ALA A 14 1.24 8.30 9.99
N GLU A 15 2.09 9.28 10.32
CA GLU A 15 1.66 10.51 11.00
C GLU A 15 0.91 11.48 10.09
N ARG A 16 1.18 11.46 8.78
CA ARG A 16 0.60 12.39 7.80
C ARG A 16 -0.70 11.91 7.17
N ILE A 17 -0.92 10.60 7.13
CA ILE A 17 -2.11 10.00 6.52
C ILE A 17 -3.14 9.72 7.62
N GLU A 18 -4.24 10.45 7.59
CA GLU A 18 -5.32 10.28 8.58
C GLU A 18 -5.83 8.82 8.59
N GLY A 19 -5.85 8.22 9.79
CA GLY A 19 -6.31 6.84 9.98
C GLY A 19 -5.34 5.76 9.49
N ALA A 20 -4.13 6.12 9.03
CA ALA A 20 -3.09 5.15 8.72
C ALA A 20 -2.53 4.49 10.00
N VAL A 21 -2.01 3.28 9.84
CA VAL A 21 -1.42 2.49 10.92
C VAL A 21 -0.03 2.05 10.49
N LEU A 22 0.98 2.43 11.26
CA LEU A 22 2.33 1.91 11.07
C LEU A 22 2.38 0.41 11.42
N VAL A 23 3.00 -0.38 10.56
CA VAL A 23 3.19 -1.82 10.75
C VAL A 23 4.65 -2.17 10.46
N GLU A 24 5.30 -2.91 11.35
CA GLU A 24 6.71 -3.34 11.19
C GLU A 24 6.85 -4.82 10.83
N GLU A 25 5.77 -5.59 11.00
CA GLU A 25 5.71 -7.04 10.86
C GLU A 25 4.50 -7.44 9.99
N PRO A 26 4.66 -8.36 9.02
CA PRO A 26 3.60 -8.70 8.07
C PRO A 26 2.32 -9.20 8.72
N GLY A 27 2.40 -9.86 9.88
CA GLY A 27 1.25 -10.37 10.62
C GLY A 27 0.24 -9.29 11.03
N GLY A 28 0.65 -8.02 11.12
CA GLY A 28 -0.25 -6.90 11.43
C GLY A 28 -1.07 -6.38 10.24
N LEU A 29 -0.63 -6.66 9.01
CA LEU A 29 -1.21 -6.06 7.80
C LEU A 29 -2.66 -6.50 7.57
N ALA A 30 -2.95 -7.79 7.74
CA ALA A 30 -4.28 -8.34 7.55
C ALA A 30 -5.32 -7.73 8.52
N ALA A 31 -4.95 -7.53 9.78
CA ALA A 31 -5.82 -6.94 10.79
C ALA A 31 -6.12 -5.46 10.50
N VAL A 32 -5.12 -4.69 10.06
CA VAL A 32 -5.31 -3.29 9.66
C VAL A 32 -6.23 -3.18 8.44
N HIS A 33 -6.02 -4.04 7.44
CA HIS A 33 -6.88 -4.11 6.26
C HIS A 33 -8.32 -4.50 6.61
N ALA A 34 -8.52 -5.52 7.46
CA ALA A 34 -9.84 -5.94 7.92
C ALA A 34 -10.58 -4.84 8.69
N ALA A 35 -9.86 -3.94 9.36
CA ALA A 35 -10.42 -2.76 10.02
C ALA A 35 -10.74 -1.60 9.05
N GLY A 36 -10.53 -1.77 7.73
CA GLY A 36 -10.78 -0.75 6.72
C GLY A 36 -9.80 0.42 6.77
N ARG A 37 -8.62 0.23 7.37
CA ARG A 37 -7.58 1.25 7.51
C ARG A 37 -6.43 1.02 6.54
N ALA A 38 -5.69 2.08 6.23
CA ALA A 38 -4.46 1.99 5.46
C ALA A 38 -3.30 1.53 6.37
N ALA A 39 -2.59 0.48 5.96
CA ALA A 39 -1.34 0.09 6.60
C ALA A 39 -0.17 0.80 5.93
N VAL A 40 0.76 1.32 6.73
CA VAL A 40 2.05 1.87 6.28
C VAL A 40 3.14 0.97 6.82
N LEU A 41 3.80 0.24 5.92
CA LEU A 41 4.82 -0.75 6.29
C LEU A 41 6.18 -0.07 6.50
N ALA A 42 6.80 -0.30 7.66
CA ALA A 42 8.22 -0.13 7.91
C ALA A 42 8.93 -1.46 7.62
N PRO A 43 9.53 -1.64 6.42
CA PRO A 43 9.88 -2.96 5.92
C PRO A 43 11.18 -3.56 6.48
N SER A 44 12.03 -2.79 7.18
CA SER A 44 13.42 -3.22 7.43
C SER A 44 13.54 -4.49 8.25
N ARG A 45 12.68 -4.66 9.26
CA ARG A 45 12.67 -5.83 10.12
C ARG A 45 12.27 -7.07 9.33
N TRP A 46 11.19 -6.96 8.56
CA TRP A 46 10.71 -8.06 7.73
C TRP A 46 11.71 -8.45 6.64
N LEU A 47 12.22 -7.47 5.88
CA LEU A 47 13.18 -7.74 4.81
C LEU A 47 14.49 -8.33 5.33
N ARG A 48 14.95 -7.94 6.53
CA ARG A 48 16.12 -8.55 7.16
C ARG A 48 15.89 -10.02 7.51
N ALA A 49 14.68 -10.39 7.93
CA ALA A 49 14.35 -11.76 8.31
C ALA A 49 14.12 -12.66 7.09
N ALA A 50 13.46 -12.15 6.05
CA ALA A 50 13.15 -12.92 4.83
C ALA A 50 14.30 -12.94 3.81
N ASP A 51 15.16 -11.93 3.82
CA ASP A 51 16.28 -11.72 2.89
C ASP A 51 15.97 -11.98 1.39
N PRO A 52 14.90 -11.40 0.83
CA PRO A 52 14.41 -11.77 -0.51
C PRO A 52 15.15 -11.07 -1.66
N LEU A 53 16.03 -10.10 -1.37
CA LEU A 53 16.63 -9.22 -2.37
C LEU A 53 18.15 -9.30 -2.32
N PRO A 54 18.82 -9.18 -3.50
CA PRO A 54 20.28 -9.16 -3.53
C PRO A 54 20.83 -7.95 -2.78
N HIS A 55 21.97 -8.12 -2.13
CA HIS A 55 22.65 -7.08 -1.35
C HIS A 55 23.43 -6.14 -2.27
N SER A 56 22.71 -5.44 -3.15
CA SER A 56 23.24 -4.58 -4.19
C SER A 56 22.39 -3.31 -4.34
N TRP A 57 22.90 -2.33 -5.09
CA TRP A 57 22.16 -1.12 -5.41
C TRP A 57 21.13 -1.30 -6.53
N ASP A 58 21.01 -2.52 -7.08
CA ASP A 58 20.07 -2.84 -8.14
C ASP A 58 18.64 -3.06 -7.63
N ALA A 59 18.48 -3.28 -6.31
CA ALA A 59 17.19 -3.40 -5.63
C ALA A 59 16.84 -2.11 -4.87
N THR A 60 15.65 -1.58 -5.11
CA THR A 60 15.13 -0.37 -4.46
C THR A 60 13.70 -0.61 -3.92
N SER A 61 12.96 0.47 -3.62
CA SER A 61 11.59 0.38 -3.10
C SER A 61 10.64 -0.36 -4.03
N ASP A 62 10.88 -0.39 -5.34
CA ASP A 62 10.00 -1.07 -6.29
C ASP A 62 10.05 -2.58 -6.10
N SER A 63 11.27 -3.14 -6.05
CA SER A 63 11.49 -4.54 -5.70
C SER A 63 10.94 -4.92 -4.33
N VAL A 64 11.11 -4.05 -3.33
CA VAL A 64 10.52 -4.26 -2.00
C VAL A 64 8.99 -4.34 -2.10
N ALA A 65 8.36 -3.42 -2.83
CA ALA A 65 6.91 -3.41 -2.99
C ALA A 65 6.38 -4.63 -3.75
N ALA A 66 7.11 -5.11 -4.77
CA ALA A 66 6.79 -6.34 -5.48
C ALA A 66 6.86 -7.58 -4.59
N PHE A 67 7.93 -7.72 -3.81
CA PHE A 67 8.05 -8.80 -2.83
C PHE A 67 6.90 -8.78 -1.82
N VAL A 68 6.60 -7.61 -1.25
CA VAL A 68 5.51 -7.44 -0.28
C VAL A 68 4.15 -7.78 -0.91
N ALA A 69 3.89 -7.32 -2.14
CA ALA A 69 2.66 -7.63 -2.86
C ALA A 69 2.48 -9.15 -3.05
N GLY A 70 3.55 -9.85 -3.41
CA GLY A 70 3.54 -11.32 -3.52
C GLY A 70 3.30 -12.02 -2.20
N ALA A 71 3.98 -11.59 -1.14
CA ALA A 71 3.81 -12.18 0.19
C ALA A 71 2.40 -11.99 0.77
N LEU A 72 1.66 -10.98 0.29
CA LEU A 72 0.28 -10.70 0.69
C LEU A 72 -0.78 -11.28 -0.25
N ASP A 73 -0.37 -11.97 -1.32
CA ASP A 73 -1.26 -12.40 -2.41
C ASP A 73 -2.13 -11.23 -2.94
N ALA A 74 -1.49 -10.07 -3.10
CA ALA A 74 -2.19 -8.86 -3.54
C ALA A 74 -2.64 -9.02 -5.00
N SER A 75 -3.88 -8.61 -5.28
CA SER A 75 -4.42 -8.64 -6.65
C SER A 75 -3.78 -7.61 -7.58
N ARG A 76 -3.20 -6.53 -7.02
CA ARG A 76 -2.61 -5.44 -7.79
C ARG A 76 -1.52 -4.72 -7.00
N LEU A 77 -0.47 -4.31 -7.71
CA LEU A 77 0.55 -3.37 -7.24
C LEU A 77 0.51 -2.09 -8.06
N VAL A 78 0.43 -0.94 -7.38
CA VAL A 78 0.52 0.39 -8.00
C VAL A 78 1.78 1.09 -7.50
N LEU A 79 2.70 1.38 -8.42
CA LEU A 79 3.92 2.13 -8.16
C LEU A 79 3.72 3.58 -8.59
N VAL A 80 3.80 4.49 -7.63
CA VAL A 80 3.61 5.93 -7.87
C VAL A 80 4.97 6.61 -7.94
N LYS A 81 5.21 7.33 -9.03
CA LYS A 81 6.47 8.03 -9.31
C LYS A 81 6.26 9.55 -9.34
N PRO A 82 7.31 10.36 -9.12
CA PRO A 82 7.18 11.82 -9.14
C PRO A 82 6.67 12.38 -10.48
N ALA A 83 7.02 11.73 -11.59
CA ALA A 83 6.59 12.05 -12.95
C ALA A 83 6.17 10.77 -13.68
N GLU A 84 5.55 10.92 -14.84
CA GLU A 84 5.29 9.79 -15.71
C GLU A 84 6.61 9.13 -16.13
N VAL A 85 6.64 7.80 -16.07
CA VAL A 85 7.78 6.99 -16.46
C VAL A 85 7.28 5.90 -17.40
N GLY A 86 8.13 5.46 -18.33
CA GLY A 86 7.85 4.31 -19.18
C GLY A 86 7.90 2.99 -18.41
N GLU A 87 7.79 1.87 -19.12
CA GLU A 87 7.86 0.52 -18.56
C GLU A 87 9.21 0.21 -17.85
N GLU A 88 10.24 1.00 -18.13
CA GLU A 88 11.57 0.97 -17.49
C GLU A 88 11.60 1.67 -16.12
N GLY A 89 10.46 2.16 -15.62
CA GLY A 89 10.35 2.94 -14.38
C GLY A 89 10.57 2.18 -13.07
N VAL A 90 11.00 0.91 -13.14
CA VAL A 90 11.26 0.04 -11.98
C VAL A 90 12.72 -0.35 -11.89
N ASP A 91 13.18 -0.69 -10.68
CA ASP A 91 14.54 -1.16 -10.49
C ASP A 91 14.83 -2.53 -11.14
N ARG A 92 16.13 -2.85 -11.28
CA ARG A 92 16.59 -4.02 -12.04
C ARG A 92 16.20 -5.35 -11.40
N CYS A 93 15.92 -5.35 -10.10
CA CYS A 93 15.53 -6.56 -9.38
C CYS A 93 14.01 -6.81 -9.43
N PHE A 94 13.20 -5.86 -9.92
CA PHE A 94 11.74 -5.94 -9.84
C PHE A 94 11.18 -7.25 -10.42
N ALA A 95 11.61 -7.61 -11.64
CA ALA A 95 11.14 -8.81 -12.33
C ALA A 95 11.54 -10.13 -11.62
N MET A 96 12.57 -10.10 -10.78
CA MET A 96 13.02 -11.27 -10.02
C MET A 96 12.04 -11.63 -8.90
N VAL A 97 11.40 -10.62 -8.31
CA VAL A 97 10.55 -10.77 -7.11
C VAL A 97 9.07 -10.56 -7.38
N ALA A 98 8.72 -9.97 -8.53
CA ALA A 98 7.33 -9.80 -8.93
C ALA A 98 6.68 -11.18 -9.19
N PRO A 99 5.58 -11.52 -8.48
CA PRO A 99 4.84 -12.74 -8.73
C PRO A 99 4.28 -12.80 -10.16
N ALA A 100 4.26 -14.00 -10.74
CA ALA A 100 3.60 -14.22 -12.01
C ALA A 100 2.10 -13.89 -11.89
N GLY A 101 1.57 -13.09 -12.82
CA GLY A 101 0.16 -12.70 -12.84
C GLY A 101 -0.21 -11.54 -11.92
N LEU A 102 0.73 -10.98 -11.14
CA LEU A 102 0.49 -9.74 -10.40
C LEU A 102 0.17 -8.60 -11.38
N GLU A 103 -0.98 -7.96 -11.22
CA GLU A 103 -1.31 -6.77 -12.00
C GLU A 103 -0.46 -5.60 -11.51
N VAL A 104 0.50 -5.15 -12.33
CA VAL A 104 1.40 -4.03 -12.00
C VAL A 104 1.04 -2.80 -12.83
N SER A 105 0.91 -1.66 -12.18
CA SER A 105 0.77 -0.35 -12.82
C SER A 105 1.82 0.61 -12.29
N VAL A 106 2.65 1.16 -13.17
CA VAL A 106 3.56 2.26 -12.86
C VAL A 106 2.95 3.56 -13.40
N MET A 107 2.85 4.59 -12.57
CA MET A 107 2.29 5.87 -13.02
C MET A 107 2.86 7.07 -12.27
N GLY A 108 2.84 8.22 -12.94
CA GLY A 108 3.19 9.49 -12.30
C GLY A 108 2.15 9.93 -11.27
N TRP A 109 2.60 10.77 -10.34
CA TRP A 109 1.77 11.34 -9.28
C TRP A 109 0.53 12.07 -9.82
N ALA A 110 0.68 12.84 -10.91
CA ALA A 110 -0.43 13.59 -11.50
C ALA A 110 -1.59 12.66 -11.92
N ARG A 111 -1.27 11.55 -12.61
CA ARG A 111 -2.24 10.53 -13.00
C ARG A 111 -2.82 9.79 -11.80
N PHE A 112 -1.98 9.42 -10.83
CA PHE A 112 -2.43 8.76 -9.61
C PHE A 112 -3.45 9.61 -8.85
N ALA A 113 -3.13 10.89 -8.61
CA ALA A 113 -3.98 11.84 -7.90
C ALA A 113 -5.34 12.05 -8.60
N ALA A 114 -5.35 12.13 -9.94
CA ALA A 114 -6.58 12.19 -10.70
C ALA A 114 -7.46 10.94 -10.49
N SER A 115 -6.86 9.74 -10.51
CA SER A 115 -7.58 8.47 -10.33
C SER A 115 -8.12 8.26 -8.90
N ALA A 116 -7.43 8.81 -7.90
CA ALA A 116 -7.83 8.74 -6.50
C ALA A 116 -9.06 9.62 -6.24
N SER A 117 -9.06 10.85 -6.77
CA SER A 117 -10.20 11.77 -6.71
C SER A 117 -11.47 11.17 -7.34
N THR A 118 -11.36 10.50 -8.50
CA THR A 118 -12.51 9.83 -9.12
C THR A 118 -13.07 8.71 -8.24
N ARG A 119 -12.21 7.88 -7.64
CA ARG A 119 -12.65 6.78 -6.75
C ARG A 119 -13.23 7.27 -5.44
N ALA A 120 -12.68 8.34 -4.86
CA ALA A 120 -13.22 8.97 -3.65
C ALA A 120 -14.64 9.52 -3.92
N SER A 121 -14.84 10.19 -5.05
CA SER A 121 -16.16 10.70 -5.48
C SER A 121 -17.17 9.58 -5.74
N LEU A 122 -16.74 8.45 -6.32
CA LEU A 122 -17.62 7.29 -6.51
C LEU A 122 -18.00 6.63 -5.17
N ARG A 123 -17.04 6.49 -4.23
CA ARG A 123 -17.32 5.93 -2.90
C ARG A 123 -18.24 6.82 -2.06
N SER A 124 -18.14 8.15 -2.16
CA SER A 124 -19.03 9.07 -1.45
C SER A 124 -20.46 9.03 -2.03
N ALA A 125 -20.60 8.92 -3.35
CA ALA A 125 -21.90 8.79 -4.02
C ALA A 125 -22.60 7.44 -3.74
N SER A 126 -21.83 6.39 -3.44
CA SER A 126 -22.34 5.02 -3.22
C SER A 126 -22.68 4.70 -1.76
N ARG A 127 -22.45 5.63 -0.83
CA ARG A 127 -22.65 5.38 0.60
C ARG A 127 -24.16 5.34 0.89
N PRO A 128 -24.75 4.19 1.29
CA PRO A 128 -26.17 4.14 1.60
C PRO A 128 -26.46 5.10 2.76
N THR A 129 -27.40 6.01 2.55
CA THR A 129 -27.94 6.87 3.60
C THR A 129 -28.50 5.96 4.69
N ALA A 130 -27.80 5.84 5.81
CA ALA A 130 -28.31 5.10 6.95
C ALA A 130 -29.63 5.75 7.39
N ALA A 131 -30.74 5.04 7.22
CA ALA A 131 -32.02 5.48 7.75
C ALA A 131 -31.88 5.61 9.28
N PRO A 132 -32.41 6.69 9.89
CA PRO A 132 -32.33 6.88 11.32
C PRO A 132 -32.98 5.70 12.03
N PHE A 133 -32.23 5.07 12.93
CA PHE A 133 -32.73 4.02 13.80
C PHE A 133 -33.87 4.58 14.66
N ALA A 134 -35.10 4.14 14.40
CA ALA A 134 -36.25 4.45 15.24
C ALA A 134 -36.22 3.52 16.47
N PRO A 135 -36.11 4.03 17.70
CA PRO A 135 -36.17 3.19 18.88
C PRO A 135 -37.57 2.57 19.02
N PRO A 136 -37.69 1.34 19.54
CA PRO A 136 -38.98 0.69 19.75
C PRO A 136 -39.78 1.47 20.80
N SER A 137 -41.03 1.81 20.44
CA SER A 137 -42.01 2.39 21.35
C SER A 137 -42.28 1.41 22.48
N ALA A 138 -41.94 1.78 23.71
CA ALA A 138 -42.36 1.03 24.90
C ALA A 138 -43.89 1.14 25.01
N GLY A 139 -44.59 0.03 24.77
CA GLY A 139 -46.03 -0.09 24.93
C GLY A 139 -46.37 -1.08 26.03
N GLY A 140 -47.31 -0.68 26.89
CA GLY A 140 -48.14 -1.56 27.73
C GLY A 140 -47.63 -1.79 29.13
#